data_AF-A0A8S3IUV0-F1
#
_entry.id   AF-A0A8S3IUV0-F1
#
_cell.length_a   1.000
_cell.length_b   1.000
_cell.length_c   1.000
_cell.angle_alpha   90.00
_cell.angle_beta   90.00
_cell.angle_gamma   90.00
#
_symmetry.space_group_name_H-M   'P 1'
#
loop_
_entity.id
_entity.type
_entity.pdbx_description
1 polymer ?
#
loop_
_entity_poly.entity_id
_entity_poly.type
_entity_poly.pdbx_seq_one_letter_code
_entity_poly.pdbx_strand_id
1 'polypeptide(L)'
;GIHHAGMLRQDRNLVEKYFSKGFIKVLVCTATLAWGVNLPAHAVIIKGTELYDSKRGSFVDLSILDVLQIFGRAGRPQFDTNGHGIILTTYEKLQHYLSLLTRQNPIESQFISHLTDNLNAEVVLGTVATVNEACSWLRYTYLNVRMHASPITYGINANMYAADPMLHSFQRDLIAKVAQELDKAHMVRFEEKTGYLFATDLGRTA
;
A
#
# COMPACT_ATOMS: atom_id res chain seq x y z
N GLY A 1 -5.95 6.76 -30.70
CA GLY A 1 -5.22 5.48 -30.59
C GLY A 1 -5.62 4.77 -29.32
N ILE A 2 -5.28 3.49 -29.19
CA ILE A 2 -5.48 2.70 -27.98
C ILE A 2 -4.13 2.15 -27.49
N HIS A 3 -3.97 1.95 -26.18
CA HIS A 3 -2.80 1.30 -25.59
C HIS A 3 -3.18 0.48 -24.36
N HIS A 4 -2.94 -0.83 -24.40
CA HIS A 4 -3.12 -1.72 -23.25
C HIS A 4 -2.16 -2.90 -23.33
N ALA A 5 -1.94 -3.59 -22.20
CA ALA A 5 -0.98 -4.69 -22.10
C ALA A 5 -1.30 -5.88 -23.05
N GLY A 6 -2.56 -6.04 -23.44
CA GLY A 6 -3.01 -7.08 -24.38
C GLY A 6 -2.65 -6.83 -25.86
N MET A 7 -2.09 -5.67 -26.21
CA MET A 7 -1.63 -5.38 -27.57
C MET A 7 -0.23 -5.95 -27.82
N LEU A 8 0.06 -6.28 -29.09
CA LEU A 8 1.41 -6.64 -29.52
C LEU A 8 2.39 -5.50 -29.18
N ARG A 9 3.61 -5.87 -28.78
CA ARG A 9 4.64 -4.89 -28.39
C ARG A 9 4.97 -3.93 -29.54
N GLN A 10 4.99 -4.42 -30.78
CA GLN A 10 5.27 -3.61 -31.96
C GLN A 10 4.20 -2.52 -32.15
N ASP A 11 2.92 -2.86 -31.96
CA ASP A 11 1.82 -1.90 -32.08
C ASP A 11 1.85 -0.87 -30.96
N ARG A 12 2.15 -1.28 -29.72
CA ARG A 12 2.33 -0.36 -28.59
C ARG A 12 3.43 0.67 -28.88
N ASN A 13 4.60 0.21 -29.31
CA ASN A 13 5.72 1.09 -29.66
C ASN A 13 5.35 2.07 -30.80
N LEU A 14 4.58 1.61 -31.78
CA LEU A 14 4.12 2.45 -32.89
C LEU A 14 3.17 3.54 -32.40
N VAL A 15 2.19 3.18 -31.58
CA VAL A 15 1.23 4.12 -30.98
C VAL A 15 1.94 5.15 -30.10
N GLU A 16 2.88 4.73 -29.26
CA GLU A 16 3.70 5.62 -28.43
C GLU A 16 4.50 6.62 -29.29
N LYS A 17 5.12 6.14 -30.37
CA LYS A 17 5.88 6.98 -31.31
C LYS A 17 4.99 7.98 -32.05
N TYR A 18 3.80 7.57 -32.47
CA TYR A 18 2.88 8.47 -33.18
C TYR A 18 2.18 9.46 -32.24
N PHE A 19 1.96 9.10 -30.98
CA PHE A 19 1.46 10.02 -29.97
C PHE A 19 2.50 11.07 -29.59
N SER A 20 3.75 10.68 -29.32
CA SER A 20 4.83 11.63 -28.97
C SER A 20 5.14 12.61 -30.10
N LYS A 21 5.02 12.18 -31.36
CA LYS A 21 5.13 13.05 -32.54
C LYS A 21 3.89 13.92 -32.81
N GLY A 22 2.82 13.76 -32.04
CA GLY A 22 1.59 14.54 -32.17
C GLY A 22 0.69 14.16 -33.35
N PHE A 23 0.94 13.01 -34.00
CA PHE A 23 0.05 12.47 -35.03
C PHE A 23 -1.23 11.90 -34.41
N ILE A 24 -1.12 11.27 -33.24
CA ILE A 24 -2.27 10.85 -32.45
C ILE A 24 -2.59 11.97 -31.46
N LYS A 25 -3.77 12.57 -31.57
CA LYS A 25 -4.23 13.63 -30.66
C LYS A 25 -4.83 13.09 -29.36
N VAL A 26 -5.50 11.94 -29.43
CA VAL A 26 -6.16 11.30 -28.29
C VAL A 26 -5.71 9.84 -28.19
N LEU A 27 -5.20 9.47 -27.04
CA LEU A 27 -4.77 8.11 -26.71
C LEU A 27 -5.58 7.60 -25.52
N VAL A 28 -6.32 6.52 -25.73
CA VAL A 28 -7.07 5.84 -24.66
C VAL A 28 -6.22 4.68 -24.15
N CYS A 29 -6.01 4.59 -22.84
CA CYS A 29 -5.15 3.58 -22.25
C CYS A 29 -5.68 3.04 -20.92
N THR A 30 -5.16 1.87 -20.53
CA THR A 30 -5.37 1.30 -19.18
C THR A 30 -4.39 1.90 -18.17
N ALA A 31 -4.74 1.87 -16.87
CA ALA A 31 -3.94 2.46 -15.79
C ALA A 31 -2.47 2.00 -15.78
N THR A 32 -2.19 0.80 -16.29
CA THR A 32 -0.84 0.23 -16.43
C THR A 32 0.14 1.10 -17.23
N LEU A 33 -0.35 1.96 -18.13
CA LEU A 33 0.54 2.85 -18.91
C LEU A 33 1.30 3.82 -17.99
N ALA A 34 0.64 4.34 -16.96
CA ALA A 34 1.21 5.34 -16.06
C ALA A 34 2.45 4.82 -15.31
N TRP A 35 2.52 3.52 -15.06
CA TRP A 35 3.63 2.87 -14.36
C TRP A 35 4.76 2.43 -15.29
N GLY A 36 4.48 2.08 -16.54
CA GLY A 36 5.43 1.37 -17.40
C GLY A 36 6.12 2.20 -18.48
N VAL A 37 5.60 3.39 -18.82
CA VAL A 37 6.09 4.16 -19.98
C VAL A 37 6.14 5.65 -19.65
N ASN A 38 7.23 6.31 -20.05
CA ASN A 38 7.35 7.76 -19.97
C ASN A 38 6.73 8.44 -21.19
N LEU A 39 5.40 8.50 -21.24
CA LEU A 39 4.63 9.15 -22.31
C LEU A 39 3.78 10.31 -21.75
N PRO A 40 4.34 11.52 -21.64
CA PRO A 40 3.58 12.68 -21.14
C PRO A 40 2.59 13.20 -22.19
N ALA A 41 1.48 13.77 -21.72
CA ALA A 41 0.45 14.40 -22.53
C ALA A 41 0.08 15.76 -21.94
N HIS A 42 -0.34 16.73 -22.77
CA HIS A 42 -0.76 18.05 -22.25
C HIS A 42 -1.92 17.92 -21.26
N ALA A 43 -2.91 17.08 -21.58
CA ALA A 43 -4.05 16.78 -20.73
C ALA A 43 -4.23 15.27 -20.54
N VAL A 44 -4.65 14.89 -19.34
CA VAL A 44 -4.95 13.50 -18.96
C VAL A 44 -6.35 13.45 -18.34
N ILE A 45 -7.13 12.45 -18.76
CA ILE A 45 -8.51 12.26 -18.29
C ILE A 45 -8.65 10.86 -17.71
N ILE A 46 -9.01 10.77 -16.44
CA ILE A 46 -9.42 9.53 -15.77
C ILE A 46 -10.92 9.38 -15.99
N LYS A 47 -11.30 8.45 -16.87
CA LYS A 47 -12.71 8.15 -17.15
C LYS A 47 -13.20 7.03 -16.24
N GLY A 48 -13.91 7.39 -15.18
CA GLY A 48 -14.39 6.45 -14.18
C GLY A 48 -13.29 6.11 -13.17
N THR A 49 -13.72 5.83 -11.95
CA THR A 49 -12.84 5.65 -10.79
C THR A 49 -13.08 4.32 -10.09
N GLU A 50 -13.70 3.37 -10.81
CA GLU A 50 -14.02 2.03 -10.32
C GLU A 50 -13.24 0.99 -11.11
N LEU A 51 -12.57 0.10 -10.39
CA LEU A 51 -11.86 -1.05 -10.91
C LEU A 51 -12.50 -2.32 -10.36
N TYR A 52 -12.55 -3.38 -11.17
CA TYR A 52 -12.99 -4.68 -10.68
C TYR A 52 -11.84 -5.41 -9.99
N ASP A 53 -11.97 -5.70 -8.69
CA ASP A 53 -11.03 -6.52 -7.94
C ASP A 53 -11.50 -7.97 -7.93
N SER A 54 -10.83 -8.81 -8.72
CA SER A 54 -11.16 -10.24 -8.84
C SER A 54 -10.96 -11.01 -7.54
N LYS A 55 -10.08 -10.55 -6.64
CA LYS A 55 -9.87 -11.22 -5.33
C LYS A 55 -11.03 -10.96 -4.38
N ARG A 56 -11.61 -9.75 -4.44
CA ARG A 56 -12.76 -9.35 -3.61
C ARG A 56 -14.10 -9.69 -4.26
N GLY A 57 -14.10 -9.95 -5.57
CA GLY A 57 -15.31 -10.20 -6.36
C GLY A 57 -16.20 -8.96 -6.50
N SER A 58 -15.66 -7.76 -6.26
CA SER A 58 -16.41 -6.51 -6.22
C SER A 58 -15.68 -5.38 -6.94
N PHE A 59 -16.41 -4.32 -7.27
CA PHE A 59 -15.79 -3.07 -7.70
C PHE A 59 -15.15 -2.38 -6.49
N VAL A 60 -13.96 -1.84 -6.70
CA VAL A 60 -13.17 -1.08 -5.74
C VAL A 60 -12.78 0.25 -6.37
N ASP A 61 -12.54 1.24 -5.52
CA ASP A 61 -12.12 2.55 -5.97
C ASP A 61 -10.66 2.56 -6.45
N LEU A 62 -10.40 3.38 -7.46
CA LEU A 62 -9.05 3.63 -7.97
C LEU A 62 -8.18 4.22 -6.85
N SER A 63 -6.99 3.64 -6.64
CA SER A 63 -6.12 4.09 -5.57
C SER A 63 -5.61 5.52 -5.82
N ILE A 64 -5.33 6.27 -4.75
CA ILE A 64 -4.73 7.61 -4.89
C ILE A 64 -3.36 7.56 -5.58
N LEU A 65 -2.60 6.48 -5.37
CA LEU A 65 -1.31 6.30 -6.03
C LEU A 65 -1.49 6.20 -7.55
N ASP A 66 -2.47 5.45 -8.03
CA ASP A 66 -2.76 5.37 -9.45
C ASP A 66 -3.21 6.72 -10.03
N VAL A 67 -4.08 7.44 -9.31
CA VAL A 67 -4.49 8.80 -9.70
C VAL A 67 -3.28 9.72 -9.82
N LEU A 68 -2.41 9.74 -8.81
CA LEU A 68 -1.20 10.57 -8.80
C LEU A 68 -0.23 10.17 -9.91
N GLN A 69 -0.05 8.89 -10.18
CA GLN A 69 0.79 8.41 -11.29
C GLN A 69 0.23 8.81 -12.66
N ILE A 70 -1.09 8.69 -12.85
CA ILE A 70 -1.76 9.10 -14.08
C ILE A 70 -1.65 10.62 -14.25
N PHE A 71 -1.87 11.39 -13.19
CA PHE A 71 -1.74 12.85 -13.20
C PHE A 71 -0.30 13.32 -13.39
N GLY A 72 0.69 12.55 -12.93
CA GLY A 72 2.11 12.79 -13.21
C GLY A 72 2.47 12.70 -14.69
N ARG A 73 1.57 12.20 -15.55
CA ARG A 73 1.72 12.24 -17.02
C ARG A 73 1.11 13.47 -17.67
N ALA A 74 0.39 14.30 -16.91
CA ALA A 74 -0.16 15.56 -17.41
C ALA A 74 0.92 16.65 -17.43
N GLY A 75 1.02 17.35 -18.57
CA GLY A 75 2.07 18.33 -18.86
C GLY A 75 3.31 17.66 -19.47
N ARG A 76 3.75 18.15 -20.63
CA ARG A 76 5.00 17.73 -21.26
C ARG A 76 6.13 18.65 -20.81
N PRO A 77 7.14 18.15 -20.08
CA PRO A 77 8.31 18.93 -19.74
C PRO A 77 8.91 19.57 -20.99
N GLN A 78 9.30 20.84 -20.91
CA GLN A 78 9.88 21.64 -22.02
C GLN A 78 8.90 22.10 -23.11
N PHE A 79 7.71 21.51 -23.25
CA PHE A 79 6.74 21.88 -24.29
C PHE A 79 5.52 22.64 -23.75
N ASP A 80 5.07 22.29 -22.55
CA ASP A 80 3.88 22.89 -21.94
C ASP A 80 4.26 23.72 -20.70
N THR A 81 3.59 24.86 -20.51
CA THR A 81 3.72 25.69 -19.30
C THR A 81 2.89 25.14 -18.14
N ASN A 82 1.81 24.42 -18.45
CA ASN A 82 0.93 23.75 -17.51
C ASN A 82 0.41 22.42 -18.05
N GLY A 83 0.03 21.52 -17.15
CA GLY A 83 -0.64 20.25 -17.46
C GLY A 83 -2.07 20.25 -16.91
N HIS A 84 -2.98 19.55 -17.57
CA HIS A 84 -4.38 19.46 -17.15
C HIS A 84 -4.74 18.03 -16.76
N GLY A 85 -5.08 17.80 -15.50
CA GLY A 85 -5.60 16.52 -15.01
C GLY A 85 -7.10 16.61 -14.73
N ILE A 86 -7.90 15.72 -15.33
CA ILE A 86 -9.35 15.66 -15.17
C ILE A 86 -9.74 14.30 -14.60
N ILE A 87 -10.54 14.26 -13.54
CA ILE A 87 -11.16 13.03 -13.01
C ILE A 87 -12.66 13.08 -13.25
N LEU A 88 -13.19 12.04 -13.89
CA LEU A 88 -14.62 11.82 -14.03
C LEU A 88 -15.03 10.72 -13.05
N THR A 89 -15.74 11.10 -12.00
CA THR A 89 -16.19 10.21 -10.91
C THR A 89 -17.65 10.47 -10.56
N THR A 90 -18.27 9.58 -9.80
CA THR A 90 -19.59 9.82 -9.22
C THR A 90 -19.55 10.97 -8.21
N TYR A 91 -20.69 11.66 -8.03
CA TYR A 91 -20.79 12.79 -7.10
C TYR A 91 -20.40 12.41 -5.66
N GLU A 92 -20.82 11.22 -5.23
CA GLU A 92 -20.52 10.66 -3.89
C GLU A 92 -19.01 10.54 -3.62
N LYS A 93 -18.22 10.21 -4.66
CA LYS A 93 -16.77 10.00 -4.56
C LYS A 93 -15.96 11.27 -4.80
N LEU A 94 -16.58 12.35 -5.27
CA LEU A 94 -15.89 13.60 -5.59
C LEU A 94 -15.11 14.15 -4.38
N GLN A 95 -15.76 14.23 -3.22
CA GLN A 95 -15.15 14.75 -2.01
C GLN A 95 -13.99 13.86 -1.51
N HIS A 96 -14.10 12.54 -1.69
CA HIS A 96 -13.03 11.60 -1.38
C HIS A 96 -11.77 11.90 -2.20
N TYR A 97 -11.87 11.94 -3.53
CA TYR A 97 -10.71 12.24 -4.40
C TYR A 97 -10.16 13.66 -4.22
N LEU A 98 -11.03 14.66 -4.04
CA LEU A 98 -10.59 16.02 -3.75
C LEU A 98 -9.80 16.08 -2.43
N SER A 99 -10.29 15.42 -1.39
CA SER A 99 -9.60 15.37 -0.10
C SER A 99 -8.24 14.69 -0.22
N LEU A 100 -8.14 13.60 -0.97
CA LEU A 100 -6.88 12.86 -1.15
C LEU A 100 -5.84 13.62 -1.98
N LEU A 101 -6.29 14.46 -2.92
CA LEU A 101 -5.39 15.29 -3.75
C LEU A 101 -4.96 16.59 -3.07
N THR A 102 -5.81 17.16 -2.21
CA THR A 102 -5.57 18.47 -1.59
C THR A 102 -5.05 18.37 -0.16
N ARG A 103 -5.39 17.32 0.58
CA ARG A 103 -4.93 17.11 1.95
C ARG A 103 -3.69 16.22 1.93
N GLN A 104 -2.66 16.65 2.63
CA GLN A 104 -1.58 15.77 3.06
C GLN A 104 -2.12 14.91 4.20
N ASN A 105 -2.88 13.86 3.87
CA ASN A 105 -3.20 12.85 4.88
C ASN A 105 -1.86 12.19 5.28
N PRO A 106 -1.53 12.13 6.59
CA PRO A 106 -0.34 11.43 7.01
C PRO A 106 -0.43 9.97 6.55
N ILE A 107 0.67 9.46 6.02
CA ILE A 107 0.77 8.06 5.63
C ILE A 107 0.73 7.23 6.91
N GLU A 108 -0.26 6.35 7.03
CA GLU A 108 -0.41 5.44 8.18
C GLU A 108 0.09 4.04 7.85
N SER A 109 0.55 3.34 8.87
CA SER A 109 1.02 1.97 8.73
C SER A 109 -0.14 0.99 8.63
N GLN A 110 -0.14 0.15 7.60
CA GLN A 110 -1.04 -1.00 7.45
C GLN A 110 -0.42 -2.30 7.98
N PHE A 111 0.70 -2.22 8.72
CA PHE A 111 1.45 -3.40 9.11
C PHE A 111 0.71 -4.31 10.10
N ILE A 112 -0.23 -3.78 10.90
CA ILE A 112 -1.00 -4.56 11.88
C ILE A 112 -1.74 -5.72 11.20
N SER A 113 -2.36 -5.51 10.04
CA SER A 113 -3.13 -6.55 9.34
C SER A 113 -2.25 -7.67 8.77
N HIS A 114 -0.94 -7.42 8.64
CA HIS A 114 0.03 -8.38 8.12
C HIS A 114 1.04 -8.81 9.17
N LEU A 115 0.88 -8.38 10.43
CA LEU A 115 1.85 -8.64 11.50
C LEU A 115 2.00 -10.15 11.76
N THR A 116 0.91 -10.91 11.65
CA THR A 116 0.89 -12.36 11.81
C THR A 116 1.81 -13.07 10.82
N ASP A 117 1.66 -12.79 9.53
CA ASP A 117 2.47 -13.41 8.48
C ASP A 117 3.94 -12.98 8.57
N ASN A 118 4.19 -11.69 8.83
CA ASN A 118 5.55 -11.16 8.94
C ASN A 118 6.27 -11.69 10.18
N LEU A 119 5.58 -11.85 11.32
CA LEU A 119 6.17 -12.44 12.52
C LEU A 119 6.50 -13.92 12.29
N ASN A 120 5.61 -14.68 11.62
CA ASN A 120 5.91 -16.07 11.25
C ASN A 120 7.17 -16.16 10.39
N ALA A 121 7.32 -15.28 9.40
CA ALA A 121 8.51 -15.24 8.55
C ALA A 121 9.80 -15.02 9.34
N GLU A 122 9.83 -14.08 10.28
CA GLU A 122 11.02 -13.83 11.10
C GLU A 122 11.35 -14.97 12.06
N VAL A 123 10.33 -15.66 12.58
CA VAL A 123 10.52 -16.87 13.41
C VAL A 123 11.07 -18.03 12.58
N VAL A 124 10.59 -18.20 11.35
CA VAL A 124 11.08 -19.21 10.39
C VAL A 124 12.52 -18.94 9.95
N LEU A 125 12.85 -17.67 9.71
CA LEU A 125 14.22 -17.25 9.36
C LEU A 125 15.20 -17.40 10.54
N GLY A 126 14.69 -17.51 11.76
CA GLY A 126 15.49 -17.58 12.99
C GLY A 126 16.02 -16.23 13.45
N THR A 127 15.54 -15.11 12.88
CA THR A 127 15.87 -13.76 13.34
C THR A 127 15.21 -13.47 14.70
N VAL A 128 14.05 -14.07 14.95
CA VAL A 128 13.23 -13.87 16.15
C VAL A 128 12.91 -15.22 16.78
N ALA A 129 13.41 -15.46 17.99
CA ALA A 129 13.16 -16.67 18.77
C ALA A 129 12.35 -16.41 20.04
N THR A 130 12.19 -15.13 20.45
CA THR A 130 11.44 -14.76 21.65
C THR A 130 10.52 -13.57 21.43
N VAL A 131 9.52 -13.41 22.30
CA VAL A 131 8.64 -12.23 22.33
C VAL A 131 9.44 -10.93 22.52
N ASN A 132 10.53 -10.94 23.28
CA ASN A 132 11.37 -9.76 23.47
C ASN A 132 12.12 -9.37 22.19
N GLU A 133 12.62 -10.36 21.44
CA GLU A 133 13.24 -10.14 20.13
C GLU A 133 12.20 -9.67 19.11
N ALA A 134 10.99 -10.24 19.12
CA ALA A 134 9.88 -9.79 18.30
C ALA A 134 9.47 -8.34 18.59
N CYS A 135 9.42 -7.93 19.87
CA CYS A 135 9.22 -6.53 20.25
C CYS A 135 10.36 -5.64 19.74
N SER A 136 11.60 -6.13 19.79
CA SER A 136 12.77 -5.38 19.30
C SER A 136 12.73 -5.21 17.79
N TRP A 137 12.35 -6.26 17.05
CA TRP A 137 12.06 -6.22 15.62
C TRP A 137 10.96 -5.22 15.27
N LEU A 138 9.85 -5.23 16.01
CA LEU A 138 8.73 -4.32 15.81
C LEU A 138 9.15 -2.84 15.91
N ARG A 139 10.15 -2.52 16.75
CA ARG A 139 10.67 -1.14 16.90
C ARG A 139 11.31 -0.58 15.63
N TYR A 140 11.84 -1.45 14.77
CA TYR A 140 12.43 -1.07 13.49
C TYR A 140 11.38 -0.84 12.39
N THR A 141 10.10 -1.11 12.65
CA THR A 141 9.04 -0.98 11.67
C THR A 141 8.48 0.45 11.60
N TYR A 142 7.90 0.79 10.45
CA TYR A 142 7.15 2.04 10.31
C TYR A 142 5.93 2.10 11.25
N LEU A 143 5.37 0.95 11.63
CA LEU A 143 4.28 0.87 12.58
C LEU A 143 4.66 1.48 13.92
N ASN A 144 5.83 1.14 14.46
CA ASN A 144 6.31 1.70 15.72
C ASN A 144 6.46 3.22 15.66
N VAL A 145 7.05 3.73 14.57
CA VAL A 145 7.19 5.19 14.36
C VAL A 145 5.83 5.88 14.36
N ARG A 146 4.83 5.30 13.68
CA ARG A 146 3.47 5.87 13.63
C ARG A 146 2.71 5.72 14.94
N MET A 147 2.91 4.64 15.70
CA MET A 147 2.31 4.47 17.03
C MET A 147 2.75 5.56 18.01
N HIS A 148 4.02 6.01 17.95
CA HIS A 148 4.48 7.15 18.75
C HIS A 148 3.99 8.50 18.22
N ALA A 149 3.94 8.67 16.89
CA ALA A 149 3.53 9.94 16.28
C ALA A 149 2.02 10.18 16.35
N SER A 150 1.19 9.13 16.36
CA SER A 150 -0.28 9.23 16.38
C SER A 150 -0.90 8.04 17.14
N PRO A 151 -0.72 7.96 18.48
CA PRO A 151 -1.11 6.80 19.28
C PRO A 151 -2.60 6.43 19.18
N ILE A 152 -3.47 7.44 19.14
CA ILE A 152 -4.92 7.28 19.12
C ILE A 152 -5.38 6.49 17.89
N THR A 153 -4.76 6.68 16.73
CA THR A 153 -5.07 5.97 15.49
C THR A 153 -4.88 4.45 15.62
N TYR A 154 -3.97 4.02 16.49
CA TYR A 154 -3.64 2.62 16.74
C TYR A 154 -4.32 2.06 17.99
N GLY A 155 -5.33 2.76 18.53
CA GLY A 155 -6.07 2.34 19.72
C GLY A 155 -5.33 2.57 21.05
N ILE A 156 -4.26 3.38 21.04
CA ILE A 156 -3.47 3.70 22.23
C ILE A 156 -4.03 4.99 22.83
N ASN A 157 -4.68 4.86 23.98
CA ASN A 157 -5.26 6.00 24.69
C ASN A 157 -4.17 6.87 25.33
N ALA A 158 -4.46 8.15 25.55
CA ALA A 158 -3.52 9.10 26.18
C ALA A 158 -3.01 8.62 27.54
N ASN A 159 -3.87 7.98 28.34
CA ASN A 159 -3.50 7.43 29.65
C ASN A 159 -2.52 6.26 29.52
N MET A 160 -2.69 5.40 28.51
CA MET A 160 -1.77 4.29 28.24
C MET A 160 -0.41 4.82 27.79
N TYR A 161 -0.40 5.81 26.91
CA TYR A 161 0.83 6.44 26.44
C TYR A 161 1.55 7.20 27.57
N ALA A 162 0.82 7.84 28.49
CA ALA A 162 1.42 8.52 29.64
C ALA A 162 2.05 7.52 30.63
N ALA A 163 1.46 6.34 30.80
CA ALA A 163 1.99 5.28 31.67
C ALA A 163 3.17 4.53 31.03
N ASP A 164 3.16 4.36 29.71
CA ASP A 164 4.21 3.69 28.95
C ASP A 164 4.56 4.46 27.67
N PRO A 165 5.37 5.53 27.78
CA PRO A 165 5.74 6.35 26.63
C PRO A 165 6.56 5.60 25.57
N MET A 166 7.19 4.49 25.95
CA MET A 166 7.99 3.63 25.06
C MET A 166 7.18 2.46 24.47
N LEU A 167 5.89 2.37 24.80
CA LEU A 167 4.94 1.36 24.31
C LEU A 167 5.41 -0.09 24.51
N HIS A 168 6.26 -0.35 25.49
CA HIS A 168 6.81 -1.69 25.72
C HIS A 168 5.74 -2.73 26.08
N SER A 169 4.83 -2.37 26.98
CA SER A 169 3.71 -3.22 27.39
C SER A 169 2.77 -3.48 26.22
N PHE A 170 2.38 -2.41 25.52
CA PHE A 170 1.50 -2.50 24.36
C PHE A 170 2.08 -3.37 23.23
N GLN A 171 3.37 -3.19 22.89
CA GLN A 171 4.05 -4.01 21.89
C GLN A 171 4.11 -5.47 22.31
N ARG A 172 4.39 -5.74 23.58
CA ARG A 172 4.45 -7.11 24.12
C ARG A 172 3.09 -7.78 24.05
N ASP A 173 2.02 -7.09 24.42
CA ASP A 173 0.66 -7.62 24.35
C ASP A 173 0.23 -7.88 22.90
N LEU A 174 0.57 -6.96 21.98
CA LEU A 174 0.31 -7.12 20.56
C LEU A 174 1.04 -8.36 19.99
N ILE A 175 2.33 -8.50 20.25
CA ILE A 175 3.13 -9.65 19.80
C ILE A 175 2.64 -10.96 20.45
N ALA A 176 2.34 -10.96 21.75
CA ALA A 176 1.85 -12.14 22.44
C ALA A 176 0.50 -12.60 21.86
N LYS A 177 -0.40 -11.68 21.55
CA LYS A 177 -1.67 -11.99 20.87
C LYS A 177 -1.44 -12.62 19.50
N VAL A 178 -0.55 -12.04 18.69
CA VAL A 178 -0.21 -12.58 17.37
C VAL A 178 0.46 -13.96 17.48
N ALA A 179 1.36 -14.15 18.43
CA ALA A 179 1.99 -15.43 18.69
C ALA A 179 0.98 -16.51 19.10
N GLN A 180 -0.02 -16.17 19.91
CA GLN A 180 -1.14 -17.06 20.23
C GLN A 180 -1.99 -17.41 19.01
N GLU A 181 -2.22 -16.45 18.10
CA GLU A 181 -2.92 -16.72 16.83
C GLU A 181 -2.11 -17.67 15.93
N LEU A 182 -0.78 -17.47 15.83
CA LEU A 182 0.12 -18.36 15.09
C LEU A 182 0.18 -19.78 15.66
N ASP A 183 0.17 -19.93 16.99
CA ASP A 183 0.17 -21.25 17.63
C ASP A 183 -1.17 -21.98 17.48
N LYS A 184 -2.29 -21.26 17.56
CA LYS A 184 -3.61 -21.79 17.21
C LYS A 184 -3.68 -22.25 15.76
N ALA A 185 -3.02 -21.55 14.84
CA ALA A 185 -2.89 -21.93 13.44
C ALA A 185 -1.79 -22.98 13.17
N HIS A 186 -1.07 -23.42 14.21
CA HIS A 186 0.03 -24.39 14.14
C HIS A 186 1.22 -23.97 13.27
N MET A 187 1.39 -22.68 13.01
CA MET A 187 2.51 -22.12 12.24
C MET A 187 3.76 -21.89 13.09
N VAL A 188 3.57 -21.53 14.37
CA VAL A 188 4.65 -21.36 15.36
C VAL A 188 4.23 -22.05 16.65
N ARG A 189 5.15 -22.64 17.42
CA ARG A 189 4.88 -23.05 18.80
C ARG A 189 5.25 -21.93 19.75
N PHE A 190 4.26 -21.44 20.50
CA PHE A 190 4.45 -20.36 21.46
C PHE A 190 4.41 -20.89 22.89
N GLU A 191 5.50 -20.74 23.63
CA GLU A 191 5.55 -21.07 25.05
C GLU A 191 5.28 -19.83 25.91
N GLU A 192 4.05 -19.69 26.41
CA GLU A 192 3.61 -18.45 27.12
C GLU A 192 4.44 -18.11 28.36
N LYS A 193 4.94 -19.13 29.08
CA LYS A 193 5.69 -18.93 30.34
C LYS A 193 7.06 -18.32 30.10
N THR A 194 7.74 -18.76 29.05
CA THR A 194 9.13 -18.42 28.75
C THR A 194 9.22 -17.35 27.66
N GLY A 195 8.17 -17.21 26.85
CA GLY A 195 8.09 -16.28 25.73
C GLY A 195 8.80 -16.76 24.47
N TYR A 196 9.15 -18.05 24.37
CA TYR A 196 9.83 -18.60 23.19
C TYR A 196 8.86 -18.89 22.05
N LEU A 197 9.37 -18.71 20.83
CA LEU A 197 8.70 -18.93 19.57
C LEU A 197 9.52 -19.92 18.75
N PHE A 198 8.93 -21.06 18.39
CA PHE A 198 9.59 -22.07 17.56
C PHE A 198 8.85 -22.27 16.25
N ALA A 199 9.55 -22.17 15.12
CA ALA A 199 8.96 -22.44 13.81
C ALA A 199 8.51 -23.90 13.69
N THR A 200 7.32 -24.13 13.12
CA THR A 200 6.87 -25.47 12.72
C THR A 200 7.11 -25.71 11.23
N ASP A 201 6.98 -26.97 10.79
CA ASP A 201 7.04 -27.28 9.36
C ASP A 201 5.94 -26.57 8.57
N LEU A 202 4.74 -26.41 9.14
CA LEU A 202 3.66 -25.63 8.53
C LEU A 202 4.05 -24.16 8.37
N GLY A 203 4.63 -23.56 9.42
CA GLY A 203 5.09 -22.16 9.37
C GLY A 203 6.16 -21.93 8.31
N ARG A 204 7.03 -22.93 8.05
CA ARG A 204 8.05 -22.88 7.00
C ARG A 204 7.49 -22.93 5.57
N THR A 205 6.30 -23.50 5.41
CA THR A 205 5.64 -23.65 4.09
C THR A 205 4.65 -22.55 3.75
N ALA A 206 4.17 -21.81 4.76
CA ALA A 206 3.22 -20.71 4.63
C ALA A 206 3.91 -19.43 4.14
#